data_AF-A0A8J3QAJ8-F1
#
_entry.id   AF-A0A8J3QAJ8-F1
#
_cell.length_a   1.000
_cell.length_b   1.000
_cell.length_c   1.000
_cell.angle_alpha   90.00
_cell.angle_beta   90.00
_cell.angle_gamma   90.00
#
_symmetry.space_group_name_H-M   'P 1'
#
loop_
_entity.id
_entity.type
_entity.pdbx_description
1 polymer ?
#
loop_
_entity_poly.entity_id
_entity_poly.type
_entity_poly.pdbx_seq_one_letter_code
_entity_poly.pdbx_strand_id
1 'polypeptide(L)' 'MVPHLTIGHDHPVEALRTAEQAITAALPINATATSVRLIGRLDSTSAWQPLQDFPLGASQINSHGRSVS' A
#
# COMPACT_ATOMS: atom_id res chain seq x y z
N MET A 1 -12.52 5.20 8.47
CA MET A 1 -11.74 4.40 7.49
C MET A 1 -11.35 3.11 8.18
N VAL A 2 -11.57 1.96 7.53
CA VAL A 2 -11.18 0.64 8.05
C VAL A 2 -9.91 0.21 7.31
N PRO A 3 -8.79 -0.11 7.97
CA PRO A 3 -7.61 -0.66 7.31
C PRO A 3 -7.97 -2.01 6.66
N HIS A 4 -7.81 -2.12 5.35
CA HIS A 4 -8.13 -3.34 4.61
C HIS A 4 -7.19 -3.52 3.42
N LEU A 5 -7.06 -4.77 2.96
CA LEU A 5 -6.42 -5.12 1.70
C LEU A 5 -7.51 -5.65 0.77
N THR A 6 -7.78 -4.93 -0.32
CA THR A 6 -8.78 -5.37 -1.31
C THR A 6 -8.26 -6.57 -2.08
N ILE A 7 -8.97 -7.70 -2.01
CA ILE A 7 -8.64 -8.95 -2.71
C ILE A 7 -9.39 -9.13 -4.04
N GLY A 8 -10.40 -8.28 -4.30
CA GLY A 8 -11.16 -8.28 -5.55
C GLY A 8 -12.19 -7.14 -5.58
N HIS A 9 -12.47 -6.60 -6.77
CA HIS A 9 -13.48 -5.56 -7.01
C HIS A 9 -14.03 -5.70 -8.45
N ASP A 10 -15.21 -5.12 -8.73
CA ASP A 10 -15.82 -5.06 -10.08
C ASP A 10 -15.94 -6.42 -10.83
N HIS A 11 -16.15 -7.50 -10.08
CA HIS A 11 -16.36 -8.85 -10.62
C HIS A 11 -17.69 -9.46 -10.14
N PRO A 12 -18.21 -10.48 -10.84
CA PRO A 12 -19.37 -11.24 -10.37
C PRO A 12 -19.16 -11.79 -8.96
N VAL A 13 -20.26 -11.89 -8.19
CA VAL A 13 -20.22 -12.25 -6.77
C VAL A 13 -19.56 -13.62 -6.54
N GLU A 14 -19.79 -14.58 -7.43
CA GLU A 14 -19.22 -15.93 -7.34
C GLU A 14 -17.69 -15.91 -7.43
N ALA A 15 -17.13 -15.05 -8.30
CA ALA A 15 -15.70 -14.87 -8.42
C ALA A 15 -15.10 -14.21 -7.15
N LEU A 16 -15.79 -13.22 -6.59
CA LEU A 16 -15.37 -12.58 -5.35
C LEU A 16 -15.40 -13.55 -4.16
N ARG A 17 -16.42 -14.41 -4.06
CA ARG A 17 -16.49 -15.49 -3.05
C ARG A 17 -15.36 -16.51 -3.20
N THR A 18 -14.97 -16.80 -4.45
CA THR A 18 -13.86 -17.72 -4.72
C THR A 18 -12.53 -17.12 -4.24
N ALA A 19 -12.31 -15.82 -4.48
CA ALA A 19 -11.14 -15.11 -3.99
C ALA A 19 -11.10 -15.05 -2.44
N GLU A 20 -12.25 -14.82 -1.80
CA GLU A 20 -12.40 -14.86 -0.34
C GLU A 20 -12.03 -16.24 0.24
N GLN A 21 -12.56 -17.32 -0.34
CA GLN A 21 -12.25 -18.68 0.09
C GLN A 21 -10.76 -19.00 -0.06
N ALA A 22 -10.15 -18.57 -1.18
CA ALA A 22 -8.74 -18.79 -1.45
C ALA A 22 -7.84 -18.10 -0.41
N ILE A 23 -8.15 -16.86 -0.01
CA ILE A 23 -7.33 -16.13 0.97
C ILE A 23 -7.57 -16.59 2.40
N THR A 24 -8.76 -17.15 2.72
CA THR A 24 -9.11 -17.59 4.07
C THR A 24 -8.09 -18.57 4.65
N ALA A 25 -7.57 -19.49 3.83
CA ALA A 25 -6.55 -20.46 4.25
C ALA A 25 -5.20 -19.83 4.62
N ALA A 26 -4.94 -18.59 4.19
CA ALA A 26 -3.70 -17.86 4.46
C ALA A 26 -3.82 -16.90 5.67
N LEU A 27 -5.00 -16.80 6.29
CA LEU A 27 -5.23 -15.93 7.45
C LEU A 27 -4.87 -16.64 8.77
N PRO A 28 -4.37 -15.90 9.79
CA PRO A 28 -4.10 -14.46 9.78
C PRO A 28 -2.80 -14.11 9.05
N ILE A 29 -2.82 -13.00 8.30
CA ILE A 29 -1.62 -12.43 7.68
C ILE A 29 -1.03 -11.39 8.63
N ASN A 30 0.22 -11.59 9.03
CA ASN A 30 0.99 -10.63 9.82
C ASN A 30 2.07 -10.02 8.94
N ALA A 31 2.10 -8.69 8.85
CA ALA A 31 3.09 -7.96 8.07
C ALA A 31 3.47 -6.64 8.75
N THR A 32 4.70 -6.20 8.54
CA THR A 32 5.19 -4.90 8.98
C THR A 32 5.36 -4.01 7.77
N ALA A 33 4.66 -2.88 7.72
CA ALA A 33 4.89 -1.87 6.69
C ALA A 33 6.21 -1.14 6.98
N THR A 34 7.15 -1.20 6.03
CA THR A 34 8.49 -0.59 6.15
C THR A 34 8.67 0.65 5.29
N SER A 35 7.70 0.97 4.43
CA SER A 35 7.69 2.19 3.64
C SER A 35 6.27 2.56 3.20
N VAL A 36 6.08 3.82 2.83
CA VAL A 36 4.91 4.32 2.11
C VAL A 36 5.37 4.78 0.74
N ARG A 37 4.60 4.45 -0.31
CA ARG A 37 4.87 4.87 -1.68
C ARG A 37 3.81 5.88 -2.13
N LEU A 38 4.25 7.04 -2.60
CA LEU A 38 3.42 7.92 -3.41
C LEU A 38 3.32 7.32 -4.83
N ILE A 39 2.10 7.06 -5.26
CA ILE A 39 1.77 6.63 -6.61
C ILE A 39 0.86 7.65 -7.29
N GLY A 40 0.97 7.76 -8.61
CA GLY A 40 0.13 8.65 -9.41
C GLY A 40 -0.27 8.00 -10.73
N ARG A 41 -1.31 8.54 -11.35
CA ARG A 41 -1.69 8.24 -12.73
C ARG A 41 -1.58 9.54 -13.52
N LEU A 42 -0.97 9.46 -14.71
CA LEU A 42 -0.83 10.63 -15.58
C LEU A 42 -2.15 10.93 -16.32
N ASP A 43 -3.01 9.91 -16.47
CA ASP A 43 -4.34 10.00 -17.06
C ASP A 43 -5.26 8.87 -16.50
N SER A 44 -6.54 8.86 -16.91
CA SER A 44 -7.55 7.91 -16.41
C SER A 44 -7.42 6.47 -16.94
N THR A 45 -6.52 6.21 -17.90
CA THR A 45 -6.35 4.90 -18.53
C THR A 45 -5.01 4.25 -18.20
N SER A 46 -4.01 5.04 -17.79
CA SER A 46 -2.67 4.59 -17.39
C SER A 46 -2.70 3.78 -16.10
N ALA A 47 -1.81 2.80 -15.97
CA ALA A 47 -1.58 2.12 -14.70
C ALA A 47 -0.99 3.11 -13.67
N TRP A 48 -1.21 2.84 -12.38
CA TRP A 48 -0.54 3.57 -11.30
C TRP A 48 0.98 3.43 -11.42
N GLN A 49 1.69 4.55 -11.40
CA GLN A 49 3.14 4.61 -11.46
C GLN A 49 3.71 5.00 -10.08
N PRO A 50 4.84 4.41 -9.66
CA PRO A 50 5.57 4.88 -8.49
C PRO A 50 6.13 6.28 -8.75
N LEU A 51 5.96 7.20 -7.81
CA LEU A 51 6.51 8.55 -7.87
C LEU A 51 7.61 8.76 -6.83
N GLN A 52 7.40 8.28 -5.60
CA GLN A 52 8.38 8.43 -4.51
C GLN A 52 8.15 7.39 -3.41
N ASP A 53 9.22 6.88 -2.82
CA ASP A 53 9.19 6.03 -1.63
C ASP A 53 9.63 6.79 -0.37
N PHE A 54 8.94 6.53 0.74
CA PHE A 54 9.19 7.08 2.06
C PHE A 54 9.40 5.93 3.05
N PRO A 55 10.63 5.63 3.47
CA PRO A 55 10.87 4.57 4.46
C PRO A 55 10.18 4.91 5.79
N LEU A 56 9.58 3.90 6.41
CA LEU A 56 8.98 3.95 7.74
C LEU A 56 9.93 3.26 8.73
N GLY A 57 10.33 3.97 9.77
CA GLY A 57 11.27 3.47 10.78
C GLY A 57 12.67 4.07 10.65
N ALA A 58 13.27 4.39 11.81
CA ALA A 58 14.53 5.10 12.03
C ALA A 58 14.67 6.45 11.28
N SER A 59 14.55 7.52 12.07
CA SER A 59 14.64 8.94 11.73
C SER A 59 15.58 9.24 10.55
N GLN A 60 15.03 9.90 9.54
CA GLN A 60 15.85 10.66 8.59
C GLN A 60 16.60 11.71 9.42
N ILE A 61 17.85 11.44 9.79
CA ILE A 61 18.75 12.50 10.25
C ILE A 61 19.00 13.33 8.99
N ASN A 62 18.23 14.41 8.84
CA ASN A 62 18.43 15.35 7.76
C ASN A 62 19.82 15.96 7.93
N SER A 63 20.74 15.61 7.03
CA SER A 63 22.07 16.19 6.85
C SER A 63 22.04 17.63 6.31
N HIS A 64 20.88 18.31 6.37
CA HIS A 64 20.79 19.73 6.07
C HIS A 64 21.04 20.50 7.36
N GLY A 65 22.31 20.75 7.62
CA GLY A 65 22.77 21.60 8.70
C GLY A 65 22.02 22.92 8.70
N ARG A 66 21.18 23.14 9.71
CA ARG A 66 20.89 24.46 10.20
C ARG A 66 20.54 24.38 11.68
N SER A 67 21.54 24.70 12.49
CA SER A 67 21.36 25.14 13.86
C SER A 67 20.43 26.35 13.85
N VAL A 68 19.39 26.32 14.67
CA VAL A 68 18.67 27.51 15.13
C VAL A 68 18.86 27.58 16.63
N SER A 69 19.31 28.77 17.03
CA SER A 69 19.99 29.15 18.27
C SER A 69 19.36 28.74 19.58
#